data_AF-A0A4R1QP55-F1
#
_entry.id   AF-A0A4R1QP55-F1
#
_cell.length_a   1.000
_cell.length_b   1.000
_cell.length_c   1.000
_cell.angle_alpha   90.00
_cell.angle_beta   90.00
_cell.angle_gamma   90.00
#
_symmetry.space_group_name_H-M   'P 1'
#
loop_
_entity.id
_entity.type
_entity.pdbx_description
1 polymer ?
#
loop_
_entity_poly.entity_id
_entity_poly.type
_entity_poly.pdbx_seq_one_letter_code
_entity_poly.pdbx_strand_id
1 'polypeptide(L)'
;MNGLWEKRTGRLAKPLRLLAVFWLLLIAWSCCSFAEEPRWLPLDQETTAVLLEKVAAAKLIPHEVKSGDMTLTITRLNGFRMDWDQEQFRLDCDFTVDYQKSFFRIHQPGQVILSGAGLMVPDEQKLGFRLLRINELRLEKVPGMVSDAARQLADKSLAGKEFWYGEPPAAAAEVLGKDNFGRLLQVAINRILPVSGTGDGTTFTLNRLDDLVLGVEPGQFEARFDMNGTYRKLMRFSFQGQAAIETHAWVDPDAMAGLIRIDEVTDLRMDHALGLVSGIVKGMINRRLKGKEVRVTWH
;
A
#
# COMPACT_ATOMS: atom_id res chain seq x y z
N MET A 1 14.62 41.31 -69.29
CA MET A 1 15.61 41.15 -68.20
C MET A 1 14.86 41.00 -66.90
N ASN A 2 15.26 40.02 -66.08
CA ASN A 2 14.75 39.63 -64.75
C ASN A 2 13.35 38.97 -64.77
N GLY A 3 13.13 37.76 -64.29
CA GLY A 3 13.98 36.81 -63.58
C GLY A 3 13.11 35.86 -62.76
N LEU A 4 13.21 34.56 -63.05
CA LEU A 4 13.20 33.43 -62.11
C LEU A 4 12.23 33.49 -60.91
N TRP A 5 11.04 32.91 -61.01
CA TRP A 5 10.37 32.27 -59.86
C TRP A 5 9.37 31.21 -60.34
N GLU A 6 9.86 30.05 -60.77
CA GLU A 6 9.01 28.87 -60.78
C GLU A 6 9.84 27.58 -60.71
N LYS A 7 9.36 26.64 -59.89
CA LYS A 7 9.85 25.26 -59.66
C LYS A 7 10.98 25.06 -58.65
N ARG A 8 10.65 25.14 -57.36
CA ARG A 8 11.22 24.27 -56.31
C ARG A 8 10.22 23.98 -55.18
N THR A 9 9.17 23.22 -55.46
CA THR A 9 8.26 22.66 -54.43
C THR A 9 7.99 21.18 -54.72
N GLY A 10 9.03 20.35 -54.63
CA GLY A 10 8.89 18.93 -54.99
C GLY A 10 9.76 17.91 -54.24
N ARG A 11 10.59 18.31 -53.27
CA ARG A 11 11.52 17.37 -52.60
C ARG A 11 11.72 17.55 -51.10
N LEU A 12 10.79 18.19 -50.39
CA LEU A 12 10.87 18.30 -48.91
C LEU A 12 9.68 17.66 -48.17
N ALA A 13 8.66 17.17 -48.88
CA ALA A 13 7.43 16.65 -48.26
C ALA A 13 7.49 15.18 -47.78
N LYS A 14 8.52 14.40 -48.17
CA LYS A 14 8.63 12.98 -47.82
C LYS A 14 9.19 12.69 -46.40
N PRO A 15 10.25 13.36 -45.91
CA PRO A 15 10.75 13.06 -44.56
C PRO A 15 9.82 13.55 -43.45
N LEU A 16 9.06 14.64 -43.69
CA LEU A 16 8.09 15.17 -42.73
C LEU A 16 6.88 14.26 -42.51
N ARG A 17 6.42 13.54 -43.55
CA ARG A 17 5.31 12.59 -43.42
C ARG A 17 5.70 11.33 -42.65
N LEU A 18 6.94 10.85 -42.82
CA LEU A 18 7.49 9.73 -42.05
C LEU A 18 7.70 10.11 -40.57
N LEU A 19 8.18 11.32 -40.30
CA LEU A 19 8.29 11.83 -38.93
C LEU A 19 6.90 11.96 -38.26
N ALA A 20 5.91 12.50 -38.97
CA ALA A 20 4.55 12.64 -38.44
C ALA A 20 3.88 11.29 -38.14
N VAL A 21 4.09 10.28 -39.00
CA VAL A 21 3.60 8.91 -38.76
C VAL A 21 4.35 8.25 -37.60
N PHE A 22 5.66 8.47 -37.46
CA PHE A 22 6.44 7.98 -36.33
C PHE A 22 6.01 8.62 -35.00
N TRP A 23 5.72 9.93 -35.00
CA TRP A 23 5.15 10.62 -33.83
C TRP A 23 3.73 10.16 -33.51
N LEU A 24 2.87 9.94 -34.51
CA LEU A 24 1.53 9.38 -34.30
C LEU A 24 1.58 7.94 -33.76
N LEU A 25 2.54 7.12 -34.21
CA LEU A 25 2.77 5.78 -33.67
C LEU A 25 3.34 5.82 -32.25
N LEU A 26 4.24 6.74 -31.92
CA LEU A 26 4.74 6.94 -30.55
C LEU A 26 3.63 7.42 -29.61
N ILE A 27 2.75 8.31 -30.06
CA ILE A 27 1.58 8.77 -29.28
C ILE A 27 0.57 7.63 -29.14
N ALA A 28 0.33 6.84 -30.19
CA ALA A 28 -0.55 5.66 -30.12
C ALA A 28 0.02 4.55 -29.23
N TRP A 29 1.35 4.38 -29.18
CA TRP A 29 2.00 3.41 -28.30
C TRP A 29 2.08 3.92 -26.86
N SER A 30 2.25 5.22 -26.66
CA SER A 30 2.18 5.86 -25.34
C SER A 30 0.74 5.89 -24.78
N CYS A 31 -0.29 5.95 -25.63
CA CYS A 31 -1.70 5.85 -25.24
C CYS A 31 -2.20 4.41 -25.03
N CYS A 32 -1.41 3.39 -25.39
CA CYS A 32 -1.72 1.99 -25.11
C CYS A 32 -1.07 1.46 -23.84
N SER A 33 -0.53 2.34 -22.99
CA SER A 33 -0.51 2.05 -21.56
C SER A 33 -1.96 2.15 -21.08
N PHE A 34 -2.71 1.06 -21.27
CA PHE A 34 -3.87 0.78 -20.43
C PHE A 34 -3.32 0.81 -19.00
N ALA A 35 -3.45 1.95 -18.32
CA ALA A 35 -3.44 1.93 -16.88
C ALA A 35 -4.60 1.00 -16.53
N GLU A 36 -4.26 -0.24 -16.16
CA GLU A 36 -5.23 -1.17 -15.60
C GLU A 36 -5.98 -0.39 -14.52
N GLU A 37 -7.31 -0.35 -14.63
CA GLU A 37 -8.10 0.35 -13.64
C GLU A 37 -7.74 -0.23 -12.26
N PRO A 38 -7.44 0.63 -11.27
CA PRO A 38 -6.96 0.19 -9.97
C PRO A 38 -7.94 -0.84 -9.40
N ARG A 39 -7.44 -2.04 -9.11
CA ARG A 39 -8.24 -3.14 -8.58
C ARG A 39 -8.46 -2.89 -7.10
N TRP A 40 -9.45 -2.06 -6.79
CA TRP A 40 -9.85 -1.78 -5.41
C TRP A 40 -10.48 -3.02 -4.77
N LEU A 41 -9.78 -3.59 -3.80
CA LEU A 41 -10.23 -4.70 -2.97
C LEU A 41 -10.61 -4.18 -1.57
N PRO A 42 -11.69 -4.67 -0.95
CA PRO A 42 -12.05 -4.25 0.40
C PRO A 42 -10.94 -4.65 1.38
N LEU A 43 -10.62 -3.75 2.29
CA LEU A 43 -9.50 -3.95 3.19
C LEU A 43 -9.86 -4.90 4.35
N ASP A 44 -9.12 -5.99 4.44
CA ASP A 44 -9.26 -7.03 5.45
C ASP A 44 -7.92 -7.76 5.67
N GLN A 45 -7.95 -8.82 6.45
CA GLN A 45 -6.76 -9.63 6.73
C GLN A 45 -6.20 -10.29 5.47
N GLU A 46 -7.05 -10.77 4.55
CA GLU A 46 -6.60 -11.46 3.34
C GLU A 46 -5.90 -10.49 2.39
N THR A 47 -6.51 -9.33 2.13
CA THR A 47 -5.92 -8.28 1.30
C THR A 47 -4.68 -7.66 1.93
N THR A 48 -4.60 -7.59 3.26
CA THR A 48 -3.36 -7.19 3.96
C THR A 48 -2.24 -8.21 3.75
N ALA A 49 -2.55 -9.51 3.76
CA ALA A 49 -1.59 -10.54 3.42
C ALA A 49 -1.13 -10.42 1.95
N VAL A 50 -2.02 -10.08 1.02
CA VAL A 50 -1.67 -9.80 -0.39
C VAL A 50 -0.74 -8.60 -0.50
N LEU A 51 -0.95 -7.52 0.27
CA LEU A 51 -0.02 -6.38 0.31
C LEU A 51 1.38 -6.83 0.73
N LEU A 52 1.50 -7.61 1.81
CA LEU A 52 2.79 -8.14 2.25
C LEU A 52 3.42 -9.08 1.22
N GLU A 53 2.63 -9.91 0.54
CA GLU A 53 3.09 -10.74 -0.56
C GLU A 53 3.69 -9.89 -1.69
N LYS A 54 3.05 -8.77 -2.05
CA LYS A 54 3.56 -7.83 -3.06
C LYS A 54 4.88 -7.20 -2.62
N VAL A 55 5.02 -6.82 -1.34
CA VAL A 55 6.31 -6.35 -0.81
C VAL A 55 7.39 -7.45 -0.90
N ALA A 56 7.05 -8.69 -0.54
CA ALA A 56 7.95 -9.83 -0.63
C ALA A 56 8.38 -10.10 -2.07
N ALA A 57 7.45 -10.14 -3.02
CA ALA A 57 7.75 -10.31 -4.43
C ALA A 57 8.65 -9.18 -4.97
N ALA A 58 8.35 -7.92 -4.63
CA ALA A 58 9.12 -6.77 -5.10
C ALA A 58 10.55 -6.68 -4.52
N LYS A 59 10.79 -7.23 -3.33
CA LYS A 59 12.09 -7.11 -2.64
C LYS A 59 12.92 -8.39 -2.61
N LEU A 60 12.28 -9.55 -2.70
CA LEU A 60 12.96 -10.85 -2.76
C LEU A 60 13.22 -11.33 -4.19
N ILE A 61 12.61 -10.73 -5.21
CA ILE A 61 12.75 -11.21 -6.59
C ILE A 61 13.23 -10.12 -7.54
N PRO A 62 14.40 -10.29 -8.20
CA PRO A 62 15.48 -11.19 -7.79
C PRO A 62 16.22 -10.61 -6.58
N HIS A 63 16.45 -11.42 -5.55
CA HIS A 63 17.35 -11.06 -4.44
C HIS A 63 18.57 -11.96 -4.45
N GLU A 64 19.73 -11.33 -4.60
CA GLU A 64 21.01 -12.01 -4.75
C GLU A 64 21.85 -11.85 -3.48
N VAL A 65 22.37 -12.98 -3.00
CA VAL A 65 23.23 -13.08 -1.83
C VAL A 65 24.53 -13.74 -2.26
N LYS A 66 25.68 -13.16 -1.88
CA LYS A 66 27.01 -13.66 -2.27
C LYS A 66 27.88 -13.95 -1.06
N SER A 67 28.62 -15.06 -1.13
CA SER A 67 29.75 -15.32 -0.23
C SER A 67 30.82 -16.16 -0.91
N GLY A 68 32.00 -15.56 -1.08
CA GLY A 68 33.12 -16.19 -1.76
C GLY A 68 32.75 -16.65 -3.17
N ASP A 69 32.92 -17.94 -3.43
CA ASP A 69 32.66 -18.60 -4.70
C ASP A 69 31.16 -18.95 -4.91
N MET A 70 30.28 -18.59 -3.97
CA MET A 70 28.86 -18.94 -3.99
C MET A 70 27.94 -17.72 -4.10
N THR A 71 26.94 -17.84 -4.97
CA THR A 71 25.83 -16.90 -5.13
C THR A 71 24.53 -17.67 -4.97
N LEU A 72 23.62 -17.12 -4.18
CA LEU A 72 22.25 -17.58 -4.05
C LEU A 72 21.33 -16.48 -4.57
N THR A 73 20.46 -16.83 -5.52
CA THR A 73 19.47 -15.89 -6.07
C THR A 73 18.08 -16.45 -5.85
N ILE A 74 17.23 -15.71 -5.13
CA ILE A 74 15.79 -16.01 -5.08
C ILE A 74 15.19 -15.58 -6.41
N THR A 75 14.55 -16.51 -7.12
CA THR A 75 14.13 -16.31 -8.51
C THR A 75 12.62 -16.22 -8.67
N ARG A 76 11.85 -16.80 -7.75
CA ARG A 76 10.40 -16.81 -7.81
C ARG A 76 9.78 -16.97 -6.42
N LEU A 77 8.63 -16.35 -6.22
CA LEU A 77 7.73 -16.62 -5.10
C LEU A 77 6.62 -17.56 -5.59
N ASN A 78 6.47 -18.70 -4.92
CA ASN A 78 5.50 -19.74 -5.22
C ASN A 78 4.27 -19.67 -4.31
N GLY A 79 4.46 -19.17 -3.08
CA GLY A 79 3.38 -19.02 -2.13
C GLY A 79 3.72 -18.11 -0.97
N PHE A 80 2.70 -17.38 -0.51
CA PHE A 80 2.70 -16.58 0.69
C PHE A 80 1.52 -17.01 1.57
N ARG A 81 1.76 -17.19 2.87
CA ARG A 81 0.68 -17.43 3.82
C ARG A 81 0.96 -16.73 5.14
N MET A 82 0.03 -15.89 5.57
CA MET A 82 0.04 -15.28 6.90
C MET A 82 -0.69 -16.18 7.91
N ASP A 83 -0.10 -16.34 9.08
CA ASP A 83 -0.71 -16.85 10.31
C ASP A 83 -0.88 -15.66 11.26
N TRP A 84 -2.12 -15.16 11.31
CA TRP A 84 -2.49 -13.98 12.08
C TRP A 84 -2.49 -14.20 13.59
N ASP A 85 -2.61 -15.44 14.04
CA ASP A 85 -2.56 -15.77 15.47
C ASP A 85 -1.13 -15.86 15.98
N GLN A 86 -0.19 -16.24 15.12
CA GLN A 86 1.24 -16.28 15.45
C GLN A 86 2.02 -15.03 15.00
N GLU A 87 1.35 -14.09 14.34
CA GLU A 87 1.94 -12.87 13.76
C GLU A 87 3.13 -13.18 12.83
N GLN A 88 3.02 -14.30 12.11
CA GLN A 88 4.09 -14.84 11.29
C GLN A 88 3.58 -15.23 9.91
N PHE A 89 4.42 -15.13 8.90
CA PHE A 89 4.14 -15.70 7.59
C PHE A 89 5.11 -16.82 7.22
N ARG A 90 4.71 -17.60 6.23
CA ARG A 90 5.53 -18.56 5.51
C ARG A 90 5.63 -18.16 4.04
N LEU A 91 6.85 -18.17 3.51
CA LEU A 91 7.14 -18.01 2.09
C LEU A 91 7.63 -19.34 1.52
N ASP A 92 7.18 -19.66 0.32
CA ASP A 92 7.73 -20.70 -0.54
C ASP A 92 8.34 -20.01 -1.76
N CYS A 93 9.64 -20.17 -1.97
CA CYS A 93 10.36 -19.57 -3.08
C CYS A 93 11.20 -20.59 -3.83
N ASP A 94 11.30 -20.40 -5.14
CA ASP A 94 12.38 -21.01 -5.92
C ASP A 94 13.63 -20.14 -5.79
N PHE A 95 14.78 -20.81 -5.82
CA PHE A 95 16.08 -20.15 -5.85
C PHE A 95 17.06 -20.90 -6.75
N THR A 96 18.13 -20.22 -7.12
CA THR A 96 19.26 -20.83 -7.83
C THR A 96 20.54 -20.63 -7.01
N VAL A 97 21.37 -21.67 -6.96
CA VAL A 97 22.73 -21.58 -6.42
C VAL A 97 23.71 -21.67 -7.57
N ASP A 98 24.53 -20.65 -7.67
CA ASP A 98 25.73 -20.63 -8.50
C ASP A 98 26.94 -20.83 -7.58
N TYR A 99 27.74 -21.85 -7.83
CA TYR A 99 29.02 -22.06 -7.16
C TYR A 99 30.12 -22.17 -8.22
N GLN A 100 31.12 -21.30 -8.15
CA GLN A 100 32.24 -21.29 -9.09
C GLN A 100 33.56 -21.28 -8.34
N LYS A 101 34.28 -22.40 -8.37
CA LYS A 101 35.63 -22.50 -7.83
C LYS A 101 36.57 -23.12 -8.85
N SER A 102 37.58 -22.34 -9.24
CA SER A 102 38.56 -22.74 -10.26
C SER A 102 37.87 -23.19 -11.58
N PHE A 103 38.06 -24.44 -12.01
CA PHE A 103 37.47 -25.01 -13.23
C PHE A 103 36.10 -25.68 -13.01
N PHE A 104 35.57 -25.65 -11.78
CA PHE A 104 34.31 -26.28 -11.43
C PHE A 104 33.20 -25.25 -11.25
N ARG A 105 32.07 -25.46 -11.94
CA ARG A 105 30.87 -24.62 -11.84
C ARG A 105 29.65 -25.49 -11.58
N ILE A 106 28.89 -25.15 -10.55
CA ILE A 106 27.55 -25.66 -10.29
C ILE A 106 26.58 -24.52 -10.52
N HIS A 107 25.53 -24.77 -11.28
CA HIS A 107 24.34 -23.92 -11.35
C HIS A 107 23.14 -24.83 -11.13
N GLN A 108 22.49 -24.71 -9.98
CA GLN A 108 21.44 -25.65 -9.58
C GLN A 108 20.22 -24.94 -9.00
N PRO A 109 19.01 -25.29 -9.46
CA PRO A 109 17.78 -24.80 -8.86
C PRO A 109 17.49 -25.51 -7.54
N GLY A 110 16.68 -24.86 -6.73
CA GLY A 110 16.19 -25.41 -5.48
C GLY A 110 14.92 -24.71 -5.00
N GLN A 111 14.41 -25.20 -3.88
CA GLN A 111 13.27 -24.63 -3.18
C GLN A 111 13.64 -24.27 -1.75
N VAL A 112 13.22 -23.08 -1.33
CA VAL A 112 13.46 -22.56 0.01
C VAL A 112 12.15 -22.15 0.65
N ILE A 113 11.98 -22.56 1.91
CA ILE A 113 10.84 -22.20 2.72
C ILE A 113 11.33 -21.29 3.84
N LEU A 114 10.78 -20.08 3.89
CA LEU A 114 11.17 -19.05 4.85
C LEU A 114 10.01 -18.79 5.81
N SER A 115 10.34 -18.40 7.04
CA SER A 115 9.39 -17.79 7.96
C SER A 115 9.79 -16.36 8.27
N GLY A 116 8.81 -15.49 8.41
CA GLY A 116 9.01 -14.09 8.74
C GLY A 116 7.86 -13.50 9.53
N ALA A 117 7.94 -12.20 9.80
CA ALA A 117 6.88 -11.41 10.42
C ALA A 117 6.59 -10.17 9.55
N GLY A 118 5.31 -9.85 9.37
CA GLY A 118 4.92 -8.59 8.77
C GLY A 118 5.31 -7.43 9.68
N LEU A 119 5.64 -6.28 9.10
CA LEU A 119 6.02 -5.07 9.81
C LEU A 119 5.19 -3.89 9.32
N MET A 120 4.94 -2.95 10.22
CA MET A 120 4.33 -1.67 9.87
C MET A 120 4.98 -0.51 10.63
N VAL A 121 4.93 0.68 10.01
CA VAL A 121 5.19 1.96 10.68
C VAL A 121 4.00 2.88 10.38
N PRO A 122 3.00 2.93 11.28
CA PRO A 122 1.75 3.63 11.02
C PRO A 122 1.92 5.11 10.68
N ASP A 123 2.80 5.80 11.42
CA ASP A 123 3.05 7.24 11.27
C ASP A 123 3.64 7.62 9.92
N GLU A 124 4.48 6.74 9.36
CA GLU A 124 5.07 6.88 8.02
C GLU A 124 4.20 6.26 6.93
N GLN A 125 3.13 5.54 7.30
CA GLN A 125 2.32 4.71 6.40
C GLN A 125 3.19 3.70 5.64
N LYS A 126 4.06 2.95 6.33
CA LYS A 126 4.92 1.95 5.69
C LYS A 126 4.56 0.54 6.06
N LEU A 127 4.70 -0.35 5.08
CA LEU A 127 4.58 -1.80 5.23
C LEU A 127 5.89 -2.47 4.81
N GLY A 128 6.25 -3.50 5.55
CA GLY A 128 7.47 -4.26 5.32
C GLY A 128 7.36 -5.66 5.90
N PHE A 129 8.46 -6.40 5.85
CA PHE A 129 8.57 -7.69 6.49
C PHE A 129 9.97 -7.91 7.03
N ARG A 130 10.07 -8.76 8.05
CA ARG A 130 11.33 -9.31 8.55
C ARG A 130 11.38 -10.80 8.26
N LEU A 131 12.48 -11.29 7.69
CA LEU A 131 12.73 -12.74 7.63
C LEU A 131 13.31 -13.19 8.97
N LEU A 132 12.72 -14.20 9.59
CA LEU A 132 13.17 -14.72 10.89
C LEU A 132 14.14 -15.87 10.71
N ARG A 133 13.82 -16.83 9.83
CA ARG A 133 14.63 -18.03 9.61
C ARG A 133 14.30 -18.72 8.30
N ILE A 134 15.21 -19.61 7.90
CA ILE A 134 14.96 -20.61 6.87
C ILE A 134 14.44 -21.87 7.56
N ASN A 135 13.23 -22.29 7.17
CA ASN A 135 12.66 -23.53 7.66
C ASN A 135 13.21 -24.72 6.90
N GLU A 136 13.37 -24.56 5.58
CA GLU A 136 13.81 -25.63 4.71
C GLU A 136 14.55 -25.06 3.49
N LEU A 137 15.62 -25.73 3.09
CA LEU A 137 16.35 -25.47 1.85
C LEU A 137 16.69 -26.80 1.20
N ARG A 138 16.18 -27.00 -0.03
CA ARG A 138 16.38 -28.20 -0.84
C ARG A 138 17.07 -27.84 -2.15
N LEU A 139 18.15 -28.55 -2.45
CA LEU A 139 18.86 -28.48 -3.73
C LEU A 139 18.84 -29.86 -4.39
N GLU A 140 18.47 -29.91 -5.67
CA GLU A 140 18.44 -31.17 -6.40
C GLU A 140 19.85 -31.56 -6.86
N LYS A 141 20.26 -32.81 -6.58
CA LYS A 141 21.45 -33.44 -7.18
C LYS A 141 22.77 -32.66 -6.91
N VAL A 142 22.87 -32.04 -5.73
CA VAL A 142 24.05 -31.29 -5.29
C VAL A 142 24.78 -32.03 -4.16
N PRO A 143 26.12 -32.04 -4.11
CA PRO A 143 26.87 -32.58 -2.98
C PRO A 143 26.45 -31.91 -1.66
N GLY A 144 26.33 -32.69 -0.58
CA GLY A 144 25.88 -32.19 0.74
C GLY A 144 26.63 -30.96 1.23
N MET A 145 27.95 -30.89 1.01
CA MET A 145 28.78 -29.73 1.40
C MET A 145 28.33 -28.41 0.76
N VAL A 146 27.90 -28.42 -0.51
CA VAL A 146 27.44 -27.22 -1.20
C VAL A 146 26.03 -26.85 -0.71
N SER A 147 25.20 -27.84 -0.38
CA SER A 147 23.89 -27.61 0.25
C SER A 147 24.01 -26.99 1.64
N ASP A 148 24.94 -27.48 2.46
CA ASP A 148 25.19 -26.93 3.79
C ASP A 148 25.74 -25.50 3.72
N ALA A 149 26.69 -25.25 2.79
CA ALA A 149 27.22 -23.91 2.55
C ALA A 149 26.13 -22.94 2.06
N ALA A 150 25.25 -23.38 1.15
CA ALA A 150 24.13 -22.57 0.67
C ALA A 150 23.15 -22.24 1.81
N ARG A 151 22.85 -23.20 2.69
CA ARG A 151 22.00 -22.96 3.86
C ARG A 151 22.64 -21.96 4.83
N GLN A 152 23.91 -22.14 5.16
CA GLN A 152 24.63 -21.19 6.04
C GLN A 152 24.69 -19.78 5.46
N LEU A 153 24.92 -19.66 4.15
CA LEU A 153 24.90 -18.39 3.45
C LEU A 153 23.52 -17.73 3.54
N ALA A 154 22.48 -18.48 3.20
CA ALA A 154 21.12 -18.01 3.22
C ALA A 154 20.69 -17.58 4.65
N ASP A 155 20.97 -18.40 5.66
CA ASP A 155 20.66 -18.09 7.06
C ASP A 155 21.37 -16.81 7.52
N LYS A 156 22.69 -16.72 7.28
CA LYS A 156 23.49 -15.55 7.67
C LYS A 156 23.02 -14.26 6.98
N SER A 157 22.56 -14.37 5.75
CA SER A 157 22.25 -13.22 4.92
C SER A 157 20.78 -12.83 4.88
N LEU A 158 19.86 -13.70 5.28
CA LEU A 158 18.43 -13.42 5.26
C LEU A 158 17.84 -13.31 6.66
N ALA A 159 18.33 -14.08 7.64
CA ALA A 159 17.77 -14.07 8.99
C ALA A 159 17.94 -12.70 9.66
N GLY A 160 16.86 -12.21 10.26
CA GLY A 160 16.76 -10.92 10.92
C GLY A 160 16.66 -9.72 9.98
N LYS A 161 16.80 -9.89 8.66
CA LYS A 161 16.75 -8.75 7.73
C LYS A 161 15.32 -8.27 7.52
N GLU A 162 15.20 -6.95 7.46
CA GLU A 162 13.98 -6.25 7.13
C GLU A 162 13.99 -5.78 5.68
N PHE A 163 12.81 -5.82 5.08
CA PHE A 163 12.57 -5.43 3.71
C PHE A 163 11.31 -4.57 3.71
N TRP A 164 11.44 -3.37 3.16
CA TRP A 164 10.39 -2.35 3.17
C TRP A 164 9.93 -2.11 1.75
N TYR A 165 8.65 -1.90 1.50
CA TYR A 165 8.26 -1.32 0.22
C TYR A 165 8.81 0.11 0.17
N GLY A 166 9.45 0.51 -0.94
CA GLY A 166 10.16 1.80 -1.00
C GLY A 166 11.44 1.86 -0.15
N GLU A 167 11.63 3.00 0.51
CA GLU A 167 12.76 3.33 1.38
C GLU A 167 12.49 2.89 2.84
N PRO A 168 13.50 2.44 3.60
CA PRO A 168 13.31 2.10 5.01
C PRO A 168 12.69 3.25 5.84
N PRO A 169 11.84 2.95 6.83
CA PRO A 169 11.33 3.96 7.75
C PRO A 169 12.43 4.54 8.65
N ALA A 170 12.21 5.75 9.14
CA ALA A 170 13.05 6.37 10.16
C ALA A 170 12.63 5.94 11.57
N ALA A 171 11.33 5.72 11.78
CA ALA A 171 10.76 5.27 13.04
C ALA A 171 10.91 3.75 13.24
N ALA A 172 10.76 3.31 14.49
CA ALA A 172 10.82 1.91 14.84
C ALA A 172 9.62 1.15 14.28
N ALA A 173 9.88 -0.05 13.75
CA ALA A 173 8.86 -0.94 13.22
C ALA A 173 8.07 -1.65 14.32
N GLU A 174 6.76 -1.72 14.15
CA GLU A 174 5.87 -2.59 14.92
C GLU A 174 5.64 -3.89 14.12
N VAL A 175 5.50 -5.02 14.83
CA VAL A 175 5.08 -6.28 14.21
C VAL A 175 3.61 -6.14 13.80
N LEU A 176 3.29 -6.48 12.56
CA LEU A 176 1.94 -6.47 12.06
C LEU A 176 1.17 -7.70 12.58
N GLY A 177 0.08 -7.43 13.29
CA GLY A 177 -0.82 -8.44 13.85
C GLY A 177 -2.28 -8.12 13.52
N LYS A 178 -3.17 -9.04 13.92
CA LYS A 178 -4.61 -8.91 13.64
C LYS A 178 -5.27 -7.70 14.32
N ASP A 179 -4.72 -7.27 15.46
CA ASP A 179 -5.33 -6.25 16.32
C ASP A 179 -4.80 -4.83 16.07
N ASN A 180 -3.70 -4.67 15.33
CA ASN A 180 -3.01 -3.39 15.20
C ASN A 180 -3.00 -2.79 13.79
N PHE A 181 -3.39 -3.55 12.77
CA PHE A 181 -3.45 -3.05 11.40
C PHE A 181 -4.37 -1.82 11.25
N GLY A 182 -5.46 -1.74 12.03
CA GLY A 182 -6.35 -0.57 12.07
C GLY A 182 -5.64 0.75 12.40
N ARG A 183 -4.44 0.72 13.00
CA ARG A 183 -3.61 1.91 13.25
C ARG A 183 -3.20 2.62 11.97
N LEU A 184 -2.96 1.89 10.87
CA LEU A 184 -2.65 2.50 9.58
C LEU A 184 -3.81 3.38 9.10
N LEU A 185 -5.05 2.89 9.23
CA LEU A 185 -6.26 3.65 8.93
C LEU A 185 -6.45 4.84 9.89
N GLN A 186 -6.21 4.64 11.18
CA GLN A 186 -6.33 5.70 12.19
C GLN A 186 -5.39 6.87 11.88
N VAL A 187 -4.13 6.60 11.58
CA VAL A 187 -3.16 7.65 11.22
C VAL A 187 -3.57 8.34 9.92
N ALA A 188 -3.99 7.58 8.91
CA ALA A 188 -4.46 8.12 7.65
C ALA A 188 -5.62 9.12 7.82
N ILE A 189 -6.60 8.77 8.63
CA ILE A 189 -7.76 9.61 8.93
C ILE A 189 -7.35 10.83 9.75
N ASN A 190 -6.48 10.67 10.76
CA ASN A 190 -6.02 11.79 11.56
C ASN A 190 -5.28 12.85 10.74
N ARG A 191 -4.64 12.49 9.61
CA ARG A 191 -3.97 13.44 8.72
C ARG A 191 -4.93 14.41 8.00
N ILE A 192 -6.20 14.05 7.84
CA ILE A 192 -7.20 14.94 7.22
C ILE A 192 -7.96 15.78 8.24
N LEU A 193 -7.74 15.56 9.53
CA LEU A 193 -8.32 16.34 10.62
C LEU A 193 -7.45 17.57 10.95
N PRO A 194 -8.04 18.66 11.46
CA PRO A 194 -9.47 18.84 11.72
C PRO A 194 -10.29 19.12 10.45
N VAL A 195 -11.55 18.68 10.42
CA VAL A 195 -12.50 19.00 9.34
C VAL A 195 -13.66 19.81 9.87
N SER A 196 -13.93 20.97 9.27
CA SER A 196 -15.03 21.86 9.68
C SER A 196 -16.07 22.08 8.59
N GLY A 197 -17.25 22.50 9.02
CA GLY A 197 -18.36 22.88 8.14
C GLY A 197 -19.26 23.93 8.78
N THR A 198 -19.83 24.81 7.95
CA THR A 198 -20.74 25.89 8.38
C THR A 198 -22.02 25.85 7.55
N GLY A 199 -23.17 26.05 8.18
CA GLY A 199 -24.49 25.97 7.55
C GLY A 199 -25.61 26.25 8.55
N ASP A 200 -26.66 26.93 8.12
CA ASP A 200 -27.81 27.26 8.97
C ASP A 200 -27.49 27.95 10.29
N GLY A 201 -26.45 28.80 10.30
CA GLY A 201 -25.96 29.48 11.51
C GLY A 201 -25.28 28.53 12.51
N THR A 202 -24.98 27.31 12.09
CA THR A 202 -24.23 26.30 12.83
C THR A 202 -22.85 26.17 12.22
N THR A 203 -21.83 26.03 13.05
CA THR A 203 -20.48 25.59 12.65
C THR A 203 -20.12 24.37 13.47
N PHE A 204 -19.53 23.36 12.85
CA PHE A 204 -18.93 22.21 13.53
C PHE A 204 -17.48 22.03 13.10
N THR A 205 -16.69 21.38 13.94
CA THR A 205 -15.35 20.89 13.64
C THR A 205 -15.19 19.49 14.22
N LEU A 206 -14.82 18.51 13.39
CA LEU A 206 -14.28 17.22 13.81
C LEU A 206 -12.79 17.43 14.08
N ASN A 207 -12.35 17.18 15.31
CA ASN A 207 -11.01 17.56 15.75
C ASN A 207 -10.03 16.39 15.68
N ARG A 208 -10.46 15.22 16.16
CA ARG A 208 -9.61 14.05 16.34
C ARG A 208 -10.46 12.79 16.20
N LEU A 209 -9.85 11.73 15.67
CA LEU A 209 -10.39 10.38 15.76
C LEU A 209 -10.15 9.84 17.19
N ASP A 210 -11.23 9.59 17.92
CA ASP A 210 -11.20 9.01 19.26
C ASP A 210 -11.01 7.50 19.20
N ASP A 211 -11.82 6.84 18.37
CA ASP A 211 -11.87 5.38 18.26
C ASP A 211 -12.18 4.93 16.81
N LEU A 212 -11.74 3.73 16.47
CA LEU A 212 -11.98 3.06 15.20
C LEU A 212 -12.36 1.60 15.46
N VAL A 213 -13.55 1.21 15.02
CA VAL A 213 -14.08 -0.14 15.22
C VAL A 213 -14.29 -0.79 13.84
N LEU A 214 -13.61 -1.90 13.59
CA LEU A 214 -13.81 -2.67 12.35
C LEU A 214 -15.22 -3.24 12.32
N GLY A 215 -15.85 -3.14 11.15
CA GLY A 215 -17.18 -3.67 10.88
C GLY A 215 -17.17 -5.19 10.65
N VAL A 216 -18.36 -5.72 10.36
CA VAL A 216 -18.52 -7.15 10.01
C VAL A 216 -18.17 -7.38 8.54
N GLU A 217 -18.45 -6.41 7.67
CA GLU A 217 -18.14 -6.50 6.24
C GLU A 217 -16.67 -6.14 5.97
N PRO A 218 -15.99 -6.86 5.05
CA PRO A 218 -14.63 -6.50 4.63
C PRO A 218 -14.53 -5.04 4.20
N GLY A 219 -13.51 -4.34 4.70
CA GLY A 219 -13.28 -2.93 4.43
C GLY A 219 -14.14 -1.97 5.26
N GLN A 220 -15.26 -2.40 5.85
CA GLN A 220 -16.13 -1.53 6.62
C GLN A 220 -15.52 -1.24 8.01
N PHE A 221 -15.65 0.00 8.47
CA PHE A 221 -15.35 0.38 9.86
C PHE A 221 -16.11 1.64 10.29
N GLU A 222 -16.37 1.74 11.59
CA GLU A 222 -16.94 2.92 12.23
C GLU A 222 -15.82 3.76 12.85
N ALA A 223 -15.71 5.00 12.40
CA ALA A 223 -14.78 5.99 12.91
C ALA A 223 -15.52 6.98 13.82
N ARG A 224 -15.06 7.12 15.07
CA ARG A 224 -15.67 8.02 16.06
C ARG A 224 -14.82 9.26 16.26
N PHE A 225 -15.41 10.42 16.01
CA PHE A 225 -14.71 11.69 16.04
C PHE A 225 -15.19 12.57 17.18
N ASP A 226 -14.24 13.13 17.90
CA ASP A 226 -14.53 14.24 18.81
C ASP A 226 -14.87 15.48 18.01
N MET A 227 -15.96 16.14 18.40
CA MET A 227 -16.45 17.31 17.71
C MET A 227 -16.80 18.45 18.66
N ASN A 228 -16.65 19.67 18.14
CA ASN A 228 -17.15 20.87 18.78
C ASN A 228 -17.87 21.75 17.75
N GLY A 229 -18.63 22.72 18.22
CA GLY A 229 -19.28 23.65 17.33
C GLY A 229 -20.05 24.75 18.03
N THR A 230 -20.65 25.63 17.23
CA THR A 230 -21.46 26.74 17.72
C THR A 230 -22.71 26.91 16.87
N TYR A 231 -23.82 27.30 17.49
CA TYR A 231 -25.05 27.72 16.84
C TYR A 231 -25.30 29.21 17.11
N ARG A 232 -25.77 29.98 16.12
CA ARG A 232 -25.87 31.45 16.19
C ARG A 232 -27.16 32.07 15.59
N LYS A 233 -28.20 31.31 15.23
CA LYS A 233 -29.44 31.88 14.68
C LYS A 233 -30.32 32.56 15.75
N LEU A 234 -31.05 31.76 16.54
CA LEU A 234 -32.00 32.27 17.55
C LEU A 234 -31.34 32.52 18.90
N MET A 235 -30.39 31.67 19.27
CA MET A 235 -29.57 31.79 20.48
C MET A 235 -28.14 31.42 20.13
N ARG A 236 -27.17 32.03 20.83
CA ARG A 236 -25.76 31.68 20.68
C ARG A 236 -25.35 30.69 21.76
N PHE A 237 -24.98 29.49 21.36
CA PHE A 237 -24.40 28.51 22.28
C PHE A 237 -23.33 27.66 21.57
N SER A 238 -22.42 27.12 22.37
CA SER A 238 -21.42 26.15 21.94
C SER A 238 -21.85 24.75 22.34
N PHE A 239 -21.45 23.76 21.56
CA PHE A 239 -21.67 22.35 21.85
C PHE A 239 -20.37 21.56 21.66
N GLN A 240 -20.28 20.45 22.37
CA GLN A 240 -19.24 19.42 22.22
C GLN A 240 -19.92 18.06 22.12
N GLY A 241 -19.23 17.06 21.61
CA GLY A 241 -19.78 15.73 21.48
C GLY A 241 -18.97 14.82 20.59
N GLN A 242 -19.60 13.73 20.16
CA GLN A 242 -19.00 12.71 19.31
C GLN A 242 -19.88 12.41 18.10
N ALA A 243 -19.24 12.23 16.94
CA ALA A 243 -19.89 11.77 15.72
C ALA A 243 -19.31 10.41 15.34
N ALA A 244 -20.17 9.39 15.25
CA ALA A 244 -19.81 8.11 14.68
C ALA A 244 -20.12 8.12 13.18
N ILE A 245 -19.15 7.73 12.37
CA ILE A 245 -19.22 7.78 10.92
C ILE A 245 -18.86 6.42 10.37
N GLU A 246 -19.77 5.84 9.58
CA GLU A 246 -19.50 4.65 8.80
C GLU A 246 -18.63 5.00 7.60
N THR A 247 -17.62 4.17 7.41
CA THR A 247 -16.60 4.34 6.39
C THR A 247 -16.20 2.99 5.83
N HIS A 248 -15.63 3.01 4.63
CA HIS A 248 -15.08 1.82 3.99
C HIS A 248 -13.66 2.11 3.51
N ALA A 249 -12.77 1.14 3.69
CA ALA A 249 -11.43 1.13 3.16
C ALA A 249 -11.28 0.09 2.06
N TRP A 250 -10.63 0.50 0.98
CA TRP A 250 -10.17 -0.38 -0.10
C TRP A 250 -8.68 -0.20 -0.32
N VAL A 251 -8.09 -1.20 -0.96
CA VAL A 251 -6.68 -1.23 -1.31
C VAL A 251 -6.51 -1.61 -2.77
N ASP A 252 -5.50 -1.02 -3.38
CA ASP A 252 -4.91 -1.49 -4.62
C ASP A 252 -3.55 -2.10 -4.27
N PRO A 253 -3.43 -3.45 -4.25
CA PRO A 253 -2.19 -4.10 -3.89
C PRO A 253 -1.05 -3.89 -4.89
N ASP A 254 -1.37 -3.63 -6.16
CA ASP A 254 -0.36 -3.43 -7.20
C ASP A 254 0.26 -2.04 -7.10
N ALA A 255 -0.56 -1.03 -6.77
CA ALA A 255 -0.11 0.33 -6.52
C ALA A 255 0.37 0.58 -5.08
N MET A 256 0.21 -0.38 -4.17
CA MET A 256 0.38 -0.20 -2.71
C MET A 256 -0.36 1.05 -2.22
N ALA A 257 -1.60 1.22 -2.69
CA ALA A 257 -2.43 2.38 -2.41
C ALA A 257 -3.67 1.97 -1.62
N GLY A 258 -4.18 2.89 -0.80
CA GLY A 258 -5.43 2.74 -0.07
C GLY A 258 -6.38 3.89 -0.37
N LEU A 259 -7.67 3.59 -0.25
CA LEU A 259 -8.76 4.52 -0.43
C LEU A 259 -9.72 4.35 0.75
N ILE A 260 -9.96 5.42 1.50
CA ILE A 260 -10.96 5.44 2.56
C ILE A 260 -12.10 6.33 2.07
N ARG A 261 -13.31 5.78 1.93
CA ARG A 261 -14.51 6.55 1.62
C ARG A 261 -15.36 6.71 2.86
N ILE A 262 -15.84 7.93 3.06
CA ILE A 262 -16.80 8.24 4.10
C ILE A 262 -18.21 8.05 3.54
N ASP A 263 -19.01 7.19 4.17
CA ASP A 263 -20.38 6.93 3.70
C ASP A 263 -21.37 7.82 4.43
N GLU A 264 -21.60 7.62 5.73
CA GLU A 264 -22.54 8.45 6.48
C GLU A 264 -22.33 8.46 7.99
N VAL A 265 -22.89 9.49 8.63
CA VAL A 265 -22.98 9.57 10.09
C VAL A 265 -24.03 8.59 10.59
N THR A 266 -23.60 7.60 11.37
CA THR A 266 -24.47 6.60 12.01
C THR A 266 -25.06 7.17 13.30
N ASP A 267 -24.21 7.64 14.20
CA ASP A 267 -24.57 8.20 15.51
C ASP A 267 -24.02 9.62 15.71
N LEU A 268 -24.74 10.43 16.49
CA LEU A 268 -24.33 11.78 16.88
C LEU A 268 -24.77 12.06 18.31
N ARG A 269 -23.80 12.16 19.20
CA ARG A 269 -24.00 12.49 20.61
C ARG A 269 -23.48 13.88 20.88
N MET A 270 -24.28 14.72 21.52
CA MET A 270 -23.94 16.11 21.78
C MET A 270 -24.30 16.50 23.19
N ASP A 271 -23.36 17.13 23.88
CA ASP A 271 -23.59 17.69 25.19
C ASP A 271 -24.50 18.91 25.07
N HIS A 272 -25.54 18.93 25.91
CA HIS A 272 -26.44 20.08 26.08
C HIS A 272 -27.11 20.60 24.78
N ALA A 273 -27.24 19.76 23.74
CA ALA A 273 -27.88 20.16 22.49
C ALA A 273 -29.40 19.88 22.50
N LEU A 274 -30.17 20.84 21.98
CA LEU A 274 -31.56 20.59 21.59
C LEU A 274 -31.56 19.65 20.37
N GLY A 275 -32.45 18.65 20.34
CA GLY A 275 -32.49 17.64 19.26
C GLY A 275 -32.56 18.22 17.83
N LEU A 276 -33.11 19.43 17.66
CA LEU A 276 -33.10 20.16 16.39
C LEU A 276 -31.69 20.48 15.88
N VAL A 277 -30.76 20.84 16.77
CA VAL A 277 -29.38 21.16 16.39
C VAL A 277 -28.61 19.90 16.01
N SER A 278 -28.88 18.78 16.68
CA SER A 278 -28.32 17.47 16.31
C SER A 278 -28.71 17.07 14.88
N GLY A 279 -29.97 17.27 14.49
CA GLY A 279 -30.42 17.02 13.11
C GLY A 279 -29.71 17.89 12.07
N ILE A 280 -29.55 19.19 12.37
CA ILE A 280 -28.81 20.13 11.50
C ILE A 280 -27.35 19.71 11.37
N VAL A 281 -26.68 19.42 12.48
CA VAL A 281 -25.26 19.01 12.50
C VAL A 281 -25.08 17.69 11.74
N LYS A 282 -25.90 16.67 11.99
CA LYS A 282 -25.86 15.39 11.25
C LYS A 282 -26.00 15.61 9.74
N GLY A 283 -26.99 16.41 9.32
CA GLY A 283 -27.20 16.75 7.91
C GLY A 283 -26.05 17.57 7.29
N MET A 284 -25.39 18.41 8.09
CA MET A 284 -24.21 19.16 7.64
C MET A 284 -22.97 18.27 7.50
N ILE A 285 -22.71 17.39 8.46
CA ILE A 285 -21.59 16.44 8.40
C ILE A 285 -21.76 15.54 7.17
N ASN A 286 -22.95 14.97 6.97
CA ASN A 286 -23.26 14.16 5.77
C ASN A 286 -23.05 14.96 4.48
N ARG A 287 -23.59 16.17 4.35
CA ARG A 287 -23.36 17.01 3.15
C ARG A 287 -21.88 17.31 2.90
N ARG A 288 -21.06 17.37 3.95
CA ARG A 288 -19.65 17.75 3.85
C ARG A 288 -18.71 16.57 3.65
N LEU A 289 -19.07 15.39 4.17
CA LEU A 289 -18.20 14.22 4.23
C LEU A 289 -18.69 13.02 3.42
N LYS A 290 -20.00 12.84 3.23
CA LYS A 290 -20.53 11.70 2.45
C LYS A 290 -19.93 11.68 1.05
N GLY A 291 -19.37 10.54 0.67
CA GLY A 291 -18.68 10.34 -0.60
C GLY A 291 -17.28 10.95 -0.69
N LYS A 292 -16.76 11.57 0.38
CA LYS A 292 -15.37 12.01 0.37
C LYS A 292 -14.43 10.82 0.43
N GLU A 293 -13.36 10.95 -0.33
CA GLU A 293 -12.29 9.98 -0.43
C GLU A 293 -11.01 10.53 0.21
N VAL A 294 -10.36 9.70 1.02
CA VAL A 294 -9.00 9.91 1.50
C VAL A 294 -8.11 8.86 0.86
N ARG A 295 -7.10 9.31 0.12
CA ARG A 295 -6.14 8.41 -0.51
C ARG A 295 -4.89 8.30 0.34
N VAL A 296 -4.39 7.09 0.48
CA VAL A 296 -3.15 6.77 1.18
C VAL A 296 -2.27 5.93 0.29
N THR A 297 -0.98 5.94 0.59
CA THR A 297 0.00 5.11 -0.08
C THR A 297 0.93 4.48 0.96
N TRP A 298 1.31 3.24 0.72
CA TRP A 298 2.10 2.43 1.64
C TRP A 298 3.50 2.12 1.13
N HIS A 299 4.34 3.17 1.00
CA HIS A 299 5.72 3.13 0.50
C HIS A 299 6.72 3.95 1.32
#